data_AF-A0A661EF42-F1
#
_entry.id   AF-A0A661EF42-F1
#
_cell.length_a   1.000
_cell.length_b   1.000
_cell.length_c   1.000
_cell.angle_alpha   90.00
_cell.angle_beta   90.00
_cell.angle_gamma   90.00
#
_symmetry.space_group_name_H-M   'P 1'
#
loop_
_entity.id
_entity.type
_entity.pdbx_description
1 polymer ?
#
loop_
_entity_poly.entity_id
_entity_poly.type
_entity_poly.pdbx_seq_one_letter_code
_entity_poly.pdbx_strand_id
1 'polypeptide(L)' 'MQLAINVSMPSILSVISQMSYDEIEEIKNKIIQQEIYFKKFKKDKIENVISDFKQEDYSQEFLNDLENGLKKSSIYNAN' A
#
# COMPACT_ATOMS: atom_id res chain seq x y z
N MET A 1 7.04 12.02 14.82
CA MET A 1 6.31 11.47 15.98
C MET A 1 5.06 10.80 15.45
N GLN A 2 5.02 9.47 15.39
CA GLN A 2 3.76 8.76 15.25
C GLN A 2 3.14 8.74 16.64
N LEU A 3 2.06 9.49 16.84
CA LEU A 3 1.25 9.34 18.05
C LEU A 3 0.64 7.95 17.98
N ALA A 4 1.22 6.99 18.68
CA ALA A 4 0.60 5.68 18.91
C ALA A 4 -0.54 5.89 19.91
N ILE A 5 -1.63 6.50 19.44
CA ILE A 5 -2.84 6.61 20.23
C ILE A 5 -3.47 5.22 20.23
N ASN A 6 -3.37 4.51 21.35
CA ASN A 6 -4.03 3.22 21.54
C ASN A 6 -5.53 3.48 21.76
N VAL A 7 -6.23 3.87 20.68
CA VAL A 7 -7.67 4.10 20.71
C VAL A 7 -8.36 2.77 20.49
N SER A 8 -9.16 2.34 21.47
CA SER A 8 -9.97 1.14 21.32
C SER A 8 -11.08 1.36 20.28
N MET A 9 -11.44 0.30 19.54
CA MET A 9 -12.58 0.36 18.60
C MET A 9 -13.88 0.84 19.26
N PRO A 10 -14.25 0.40 20.48
CA PRO A 10 -15.41 0.94 21.18
C PRO A 10 -15.37 2.46 21.38
N SER A 11 -14.20 3.03 21.68
CA SER A 11 -14.03 4.48 21.82
C SER A 11 -14.27 5.22 20.50
N ILE A 12 -13.79 4.67 19.38
CA ILE A 12 -14.00 5.22 18.04
C ILE A 12 -15.50 5.21 17.69
N LEU A 13 -16.18 4.08 17.92
CA LEU A 13 -17.61 3.94 17.66
C LEU A 13 -18.45 4.91 18.51
N SER A 14 -18.08 5.12 19.78
CA SER A 14 -18.74 6.10 20.64
C SER A 14 -18.64 7.51 20.07
N VAL A 15 -17.47 7.90 19.55
CA VAL A 15 -17.27 9.23 18.95
C VAL A 15 -18.05 9.36 17.64
N ILE A 16 -18.00 8.35 16.76
CA ILE A 16 -18.74 8.37 15.49
C ILE A 16 -20.24 8.44 15.72
N SER A 17 -20.76 7.78 16.77
CA SER A 17 -22.20 7.77 17.08
C SER A 17 -22.78 9.13 17.48
N GLN A 18 -21.92 10.09 17.84
CA GLN A 18 -22.32 11.45 18.21
C GLN A 18 -22.31 12.43 17.03
N MET A 19 -21.85 11.99 15.86
CA MET A 19 -21.75 12.81 14.66
C MET A 19 -23.06 12.83 13.87
N SER A 20 -23.27 13.90 13.12
CA SER A 20 -24.34 13.95 12.12
C SER A 20 -24.07 13.01 10.95
N TYR A 21 -25.12 12.69 10.19
CA TYR A 21 -25.01 11.87 9.00
C TYR A 21 -24.00 12.44 7.99
N ASP A 22 -24.01 13.75 7.77
CA ASP A 22 -23.12 14.43 6.81
C ASP A 22 -21.65 14.32 7.24
N GLU A 23 -21.36 14.45 8.54
CA GLU A 23 -20.02 14.27 9.10
C GLU A 23 -19.54 12.82 8.99
N ILE A 24 -20.43 11.85 9.20
CA ILE A 24 -20.13 10.42 9.04
C ILE A 24 -19.79 10.10 7.57
N GLU A 25 -20.57 10.63 6.63
CA GLU A 25 -20.31 10.48 5.20
C GLU A 25 -18.98 11.12 4.79
N GLU A 26 -18.67 12.30 5.32
CA GLU A 26 -17.39 12.97 5.07
C GLU A 26 -16.19 12.14 5.58
N ILE A 27 -16.29 11.58 6.79
CA ILE A 27 -15.26 10.72 7.37
C ILE A 27 -15.07 9.45 6.53
N LYS A 28 -16.17 8.79 6.15
CA LYS A 28 -16.12 7.59 5.28
C LYS A 28 -15.38 7.89 3.99
N ASN A 29 -15.73 8.98 3.32
CA ASN A 29 -15.12 9.37 2.05
C ASN A 29 -13.64 9.72 2.21
N LYS A 30 -13.26 10.41 3.31
CA LYS A 30 -11.86 10.72 3.60
C LYS A 30 -11.02 9.49 3.94
N ILE A 31 -11.55 8.52 4.67
CA ILE A 31 -10.86 7.24 4.96
C ILE A 31 -10.62 6.47 3.67
N ILE A 32 -11.63 6.35 2.81
CA ILE A 32 -11.51 5.67 1.51
C ILE A 32 -10.47 6.38 0.62
N GLN A 33 -10.55 7.70 0.51
CA GLN A 33 -9.56 8.48 -0.23
C GLN A 33 -8.15 8.27 0.36
N GLN A 34 -8.01 8.37 1.68
CA GLN A 34 -6.75 8.13 2.36
C GLN A 34 -6.19 6.74 2.06
N GLU A 35 -6.97 5.66 2.15
CA GLU A 35 -6.50 4.31 1.82
C GLU A 35 -6.07 4.16 0.34
N ILE A 36 -6.77 4.82 -0.58
CA ILE A 36 -6.39 4.88 -2.00
C ILE A 36 -5.10 5.69 -2.21
N TYR A 37 -4.89 6.77 -1.43
CA TYR A 37 -3.69 7.61 -1.48
C TYR A 37 -2.53 7.10 -0.60
N PHE A 38 -2.75 6.11 0.27
CA PHE A 38 -1.79 5.65 1.29
C PHE A 38 -1.00 4.39 0.96
N LYS A 39 -0.87 4.03 -0.30
CA LYS A 39 0.39 3.40 -0.72
C LYS A 39 0.99 4.20 -1.85
N LYS A 40 1.80 5.21 -1.49
CA LYS A 40 2.87 5.65 -2.39
C LYS A 40 3.60 4.38 -2.83
N PHE A 41 3.63 4.13 -4.14
CA PHE A 41 4.40 3.03 -4.69
C PHE A 41 5.83 3.13 -4.16
N LYS A 42 6.21 2.20 -3.29
CA LYS A 42 7.56 2.12 -2.76
C LYS A 42 8.29 1.08 -3.59
N LYS A 43 9.12 1.55 -4.51
CA LYS A 43 9.98 0.66 -5.30
C LYS A 43 10.86 -0.14 -4.33
N ASP A 44 10.84 -1.45 -4.48
CA ASP A 44 11.84 -2.31 -3.86
C ASP A 44 13.07 -2.40 -4.76
N LYS A 45 14.11 -3.10 -4.33
CA LYS A 45 15.23 -3.48 -5.20
C LYS A 45 14.79 -4.59 -6.16
N ILE A 46 15.25 -4.56 -7.40
CA ILE A 46 14.91 -5.58 -8.40
C ILE A 46 15.31 -6.96 -7.87
N GLU A 47 16.46 -7.07 -7.20
CA GLU A 47 16.95 -8.32 -6.65
C GLU A 47 15.99 -8.91 -5.60
N ASN A 48 15.36 -8.06 -4.78
CA ASN A 48 14.38 -8.49 -3.78
C ASN A 48 13.11 -8.99 -4.45
N VAL A 49 12.59 -8.26 -5.44
CA VAL A 49 11.42 -8.69 -6.21
C VAL A 49 11.68 -10.03 -6.89
N ILE A 50 12.82 -10.21 -7.55
CA ILE A 50 13.16 -11.50 -8.18
C ILE A 50 13.35 -12.61 -7.14
N SER A 51 13.91 -12.30 -5.96
CA SER A 51 14.04 -13.27 -4.88
C SER A 51 12.70 -13.76 -4.34
N ASP A 52 11.68 -12.90 -4.27
CA ASP A 52 10.33 -13.29 -3.84
C ASP A 52 9.70 -14.26 -4.84
N PHE A 53 9.79 -13.98 -6.13
CA PHE A 53 9.26 -14.87 -7.17
C PHE A 53 10.05 -16.18 -7.29
N LYS A 54 11.33 -16.20 -6.92
CA LYS A 54 12.13 -17.44 -6.86
C LYS A 54 11.71 -18.40 -5.74
N GLN A 55 10.93 -17.93 -4.76
CA GLN A 55 10.39 -18.81 -3.71
C GLN A 55 9.24 -19.68 -4.23
N GLU A 56 8.70 -19.32 -5.40
CA GLU A 56 7.62 -20.01 -6.09
C GLU A 56 8.18 -20.81 -7.28
N ASP A 57 7.37 -21.73 -7.82
CA ASP A 57 7.76 -22.64 -8.92
C ASP A 57 7.63 -22.00 -10.32
N TYR A 58 8.16 -20.78 -10.48
CA TYR A 58 8.20 -20.09 -11.77
C TYR A 58 9.39 -20.55 -12.62
N SER A 59 9.20 -20.58 -13.94
CA SER A 59 10.28 -20.94 -14.86
C SER A 59 11.41 -19.92 -14.85
N GLN A 60 12.64 -20.39 -15.09
CA GLN A 60 13.80 -19.50 -15.16
C GLN A 60 13.67 -18.48 -16.30
N GLU A 61 13.02 -18.85 -17.41
CA GLU A 61 12.73 -17.94 -18.52
C GLU A 61 11.83 -16.78 -18.07
N PHE A 62 10.74 -17.08 -17.36
CA PHE A 62 9.85 -16.06 -16.81
C PHE A 62 10.58 -15.11 -15.84
N LEU A 63 11.40 -15.66 -14.95
CA LEU A 63 12.16 -14.85 -13.98
C LEU A 63 13.13 -13.89 -14.67
N ASN A 64 13.78 -14.33 -15.75
CA ASN A 64 14.68 -13.48 -16.54
C ASN A 64 13.92 -12.37 -17.27
N ASP A 65 12.76 -12.69 -17.85
CA ASP A 65 11.92 -11.70 -18.53
C ASP A 65 11.39 -10.65 -17.56
N LEU A 66 10.98 -11.08 -16.35
CA LEU A 66 10.57 -10.18 -15.28
C LEU A 66 11.70 -9.23 -14.89
N GLU A 67 12.91 -9.75 -14.65
CA GLU A 67 14.06 -8.94 -14.28
C GLU A 67 14.40 -7.90 -15.36
N ASN A 68 14.41 -8.32 -16.63
CA ASN A 68 14.68 -7.44 -17.76
C ASN A 68 13.58 -6.39 -17.96
N GLY A 69 12.31 -6.77 -17.76
CA GLY A 69 11.18 -5.85 -17.80
C GLY A 69 11.27 -4.79 -16.70
N LEU A 70 11.58 -5.20 -15.47
CA LEU A 70 11.77 -4.28 -14.34
C LEU A 70 12.94 -3.32 -14.60
N LYS A 71 14.08 -3.80 -15.10
CA LYS A 71 15.23 -2.96 -15.50
C LYS A 71 14.90 -1.96 -16.61
N LYS A 72 13.91 -2.23 -17.46
CA LYS A 72 13.49 -1.30 -18.53
C LYS A 72 12.41 -0.33 -18.07
N SER A 73 11.76 -0.59 -16.93
CA SER A 73 10.68 0.24 -16.40
C SER A 73 11.19 1.63 -16.03
N SER A 74 10.40 2.65 -16.35
CA SER A 74 10.68 4.05 -16.03
C SER A 74 10.89 4.31 -14.54
N ILE A 75 10.34 3.48 -13.67
CA ILE A 75 10.49 3.62 -12.21
C ILE A 75 11.88 3.20 -11.71
N TYR A 76 12.51 2.24 -12.42
CA TYR A 76 13.86 1.74 -12.12
C TYR A 76 14.95 2.42 -12.95
N ASN A 77 14.57 3.02 -14.09
CA ASN A 77 15.44 3.84 -14.94
C ASN A 77 15.35 5.36 -14.68
N ALA A 78 14.62 5.78 -13.65
CA ALA A 78 14.60 7.19 -13.25
C ALA A 78 15.96 7.56 -12.63
N ASN A 79 16.79 8.25 -13.42
CA ASN A 79 18.00 8.96 -12.97
C ASN A 79 17.66 10.00 -11.91
#